data_AF-A0A2V9SJY9-F1
#
_entry.id   AF-A0A2V9SJY9-F1
#
_cell.length_a   1.000
_cell.length_b   1.000
_cell.length_c   1.000
_cell.angle_alpha   90.00
_cell.angle_beta   90.00
_cell.angle_gamma   90.00
#
_symmetry.space_group_name_H-M   'P 1'
#
loop_
_entity.id
_entity.type
_entity.pdbx_description
1 polymer ?
#
loop_
_entity_poly.entity_id
_entity_poly.type
_entity_poly.pdbx_seq_one_letter_code
_entity_poly.pdbx_strand_id
1 'polypeptide(L)'
;MARVGVTKNKKSPRATELSQLKKELQRVTEQLESRERELAGAFEQQTATSEILQAIASSPTDLQPVLDTVAENAARLCDASDAQILRVEADILRL
;
A
#
# COMPACT_ATOMS: atom_id res chain seq x y z
N MET A 1 26.32 56.59 -28.51
CA MET A 1 25.26 55.55 -28.43
C MET A 1 25.55 54.65 -27.24
N ALA A 2 24.87 54.84 -26.11
CA ALA A 2 25.04 54.01 -24.91
C ALA A 2 23.86 53.02 -24.80
N ARG A 3 24.15 51.72 -24.77
CA ARG A 3 23.13 50.68 -24.57
C ARG A 3 22.72 50.64 -23.11
N VAL A 4 21.44 50.91 -22.84
CA VAL A 4 20.81 50.77 -21.53
C VAL A 4 20.80 49.29 -21.14
N GLY A 5 21.44 48.98 -20.01
CA GLY A 5 21.48 47.63 -19.46
C GLY A 5 20.10 47.19 -18.96
N VAL A 6 19.63 46.04 -19.45
CA VAL A 6 18.44 45.38 -18.92
C VAL A 6 18.75 44.84 -17.53
N THR A 7 18.14 45.43 -16.50
CA THR A 7 18.23 44.95 -15.12
C THR A 7 17.52 43.60 -15.02
N LYS A 8 18.29 42.53 -14.78
CA LYS A 8 17.75 41.21 -14.46
C LYS A 8 16.99 41.31 -13.13
N ASN A 9 15.67 41.21 -13.20
CA ASN A 9 14.75 41.14 -12.06
C ASN A 9 15.02 39.85 -11.26
N LYS A 10 15.96 39.89 -10.32
CA LYS A 10 16.22 38.81 -9.36
C LYS A 10 15.01 38.75 -8.43
N LYS A 11 14.22 37.66 -8.47
CA LYS A 11 13.04 37.47 -7.61
C LYS A 11 13.37 37.84 -6.16
N SER A 12 12.46 38.59 -5.51
CA SER A 12 12.54 38.96 -4.10
C SER A 12 12.88 37.75 -3.22
N PRO A 13 13.79 37.87 -2.22
CA PRO A 13 14.16 36.78 -1.32
C PRO A 13 12.95 36.07 -0.68
N ARG A 14 11.93 36.84 -0.26
CA ARG A 14 10.68 36.32 0.32
C ARG A 14 9.86 35.48 -0.65
N ALA A 15 9.84 35.85 -1.93
CA ALA A 15 9.12 35.10 -2.96
C ALA A 15 9.82 33.76 -3.27
N THR A 16 11.13 33.71 -3.10
CA THR A 16 11.94 32.49 -3.28
C THR A 16 11.74 31.54 -2.10
N GLU A 17 11.79 32.07 -0.88
CA GLU A 17 11.56 31.33 0.37
C GLU A 17 10.14 30.75 0.45
N LEU A 18 9.11 31.54 0.14
CA LEU A 18 7.73 31.05 0.06
C LEU A 18 7.56 29.93 -0.98
N SER A 19 8.25 30.03 -2.12
CA SER A 19 8.23 28.97 -3.13
C SER A 19 8.95 27.71 -2.68
N GLN A 20 9.99 27.81 -1.85
CA GLN A 20 10.69 26.66 -1.28
C GLN A 20 9.83 25.98 -0.22
N LEU A 21 9.27 26.74 0.72
CA LEU A 21 8.38 26.22 1.75
C LEU A 21 7.18 25.48 1.15
N LYS A 22 6.56 26.02 0.09
CA LYS A 22 5.44 25.34 -0.58
C LYS A 22 5.84 24.00 -1.20
N LYS A 23 7.03 23.92 -1.80
CA LYS A 23 7.54 22.66 -2.37
C LYS A 23 7.85 21.64 -1.29
N GLU A 24 8.41 22.09 -0.16
CA GLU A 24 8.70 21.23 0.98
C GLU A 24 7.43 20.72 1.64
N LEU A 25 6.42 21.57 1.81
CA LEU A 25 5.09 21.18 2.29
C LEU A 25 4.49 20.10 1.38
N GLN A 26 4.47 20.34 0.07
CA GLN A 26 3.96 19.36 -0.90
C GLN A 26 4.69 18.01 -0.78
N ARG A 27 6.03 18.05 -0.74
CA ARG A 27 6.84 16.83 -0.60
C ARG A 27 6.51 16.06 0.68
N VAL A 28 6.41 16.76 1.82
CA VAL A 28 6.11 16.13 3.10
C VAL A 28 4.68 15.57 3.11
N THR A 29 3.72 16.26 2.50
CA THR A 29 2.35 15.74 2.35
C THR A 29 2.33 14.46 1.51
N GLU A 30 3.00 14.46 0.35
CA GLU A 30 3.10 13.27 -0.52
C GLU A 30 3.78 12.09 0.21
N GLN A 31 4.81 12.37 1.01
CA GLN A 31 5.48 11.36 1.84
C GLN A 31 4.55 10.81 2.93
N LEU A 32 3.77 11.68 3.59
CA LEU A 32 2.83 11.26 4.62
C LEU A 32 1.76 10.33 4.03
N GLU A 33 1.13 10.72 2.92
CA GLU A 33 0.13 9.90 2.25
C GLU A 33 0.70 8.54 1.78
N SER A 34 1.95 8.51 1.31
CA SER A 34 2.62 7.24 0.96
C SER A 34 2.77 6.35 2.18
N ARG A 35 3.22 6.90 3.30
CA ARG A 35 3.40 6.13 4.54
C ARG A 35 2.07 5.68 5.14
N GLU A 36 1.02 6.48 5.04
CA GLU A 36 -0.32 6.08 5.46
C GLU A 36 -0.82 4.87 4.64
N ARG A 37 -0.63 4.88 3.32
CA ARG A 37 -0.97 3.72 2.46
C ARG A 37 -0.14 2.48 2.80
N GLU A 38 1.17 2.63 2.99
CA GLU A 38 2.06 1.53 3.37
C GLU A 38 1.66 0.93 4.74
N LEU A 39 1.33 1.77 5.71
CA LEU A 39 0.89 1.34 7.04
C LEU A 39 -0.47 0.65 6.99
N ALA A 40 -1.42 1.18 6.22
CA ALA A 40 -2.72 0.54 6.01
C ALA A 40 -2.56 -0.86 5.42
N GLY A 41 -1.76 -1.01 4.36
CA GLY A 41 -1.48 -2.32 3.76
C GLY A 41 -0.79 -3.29 4.72
N ALA A 42 0.15 -2.81 5.53
CA ALA A 42 0.80 -3.64 6.55
C ALA A 42 -0.18 -4.11 7.64
N PHE A 43 -1.13 -3.27 8.05
CA PHE A 43 -2.18 -3.67 9.00
C PHE A 43 -3.14 -4.70 8.42
N GLU A 44 -3.55 -4.54 7.15
CA GLU A 44 -4.38 -5.54 6.47
C GLU A 44 -3.67 -6.89 6.38
N GLN A 45 -2.37 -6.90 6.04
CA GLN A 45 -1.56 -8.11 6.01
C GLN A 45 -1.44 -8.77 7.40
N GLN A 46 -1.23 -7.97 8.46
CA GLN A 46 -1.16 -8.49 9.83
C GLN A 46 -2.50 -9.09 10.27
N THR A 47 -3.61 -8.45 9.90
CA THR A 47 -4.97 -8.94 10.18
C THR A 47 -5.20 -10.28 9.48
N ALA A 48 -4.92 -10.35 8.18
CA ALA A 48 -5.02 -11.57 7.39
C ALA A 48 -4.19 -12.73 7.97
N THR A 49 -2.95 -12.43 8.35
CA THR A 49 -2.06 -13.43 8.96
C THR A 49 -2.62 -13.95 10.29
N SER A 50 -3.18 -13.05 11.10
CA SER A 50 -3.73 -13.41 12.41
C SER A 50 -4.98 -14.27 12.28
N GLU A 51 -5.86 -13.95 11.32
CA GLU A 51 -7.05 -14.77 10.97
C GLU A 51 -6.64 -16.19 10.54
N ILE A 52 -5.64 -16.31 9.67
CA ILE A 52 -5.12 -17.61 9.22
C ILE A 52 -4.54 -18.42 10.39
N LEU A 53 -3.73 -17.79 11.24
CA LEU A 53 -3.16 -18.46 12.42
C LEU A 53 -4.25 -18.90 13.41
N GLN A 54 -5.30 -18.11 13.57
CA GLN A 54 -6.46 -18.47 14.38
C GLN A 54 -7.18 -19.68 13.80
N ALA A 55 -7.44 -19.70 12.49
CA ALA A 55 -8.07 -20.84 11.81
C ALA A 55 -7.25 -22.13 11.97
N ILE A 56 -5.92 -22.06 11.86
CA ILE A 56 -5.01 -23.19 12.10
C ILE A 56 -5.15 -23.69 13.54
N ALA A 57 -5.15 -22.78 14.52
CA ALA A 57 -5.25 -23.14 15.93
C ALA A 57 -6.61 -23.74 16.30
N SER A 58 -7.70 -23.30 15.67
CA SER A 58 -9.05 -23.81 15.91
C SER A 58 -9.35 -25.14 15.19
N SER A 59 -8.62 -25.45 14.12
CA SER A 59 -8.91 -26.58 13.22
C SER A 59 -7.71 -27.53 13.08
N PRO A 60 -7.21 -28.13 14.19
CA PRO A 60 -5.97 -28.90 14.18
C PRO A 60 -6.00 -30.15 13.29
N THR A 61 -7.19 -30.67 12.98
CA THR A 61 -7.38 -31.88 12.15
C THR A 61 -8.20 -31.62 10.89
N ASP A 62 -8.70 -30.40 10.70
CA ASP A 62 -9.53 -30.05 9.55
C ASP A 62 -8.86 -28.92 8.76
N LEU A 63 -8.44 -29.25 7.54
CA LEU A 63 -7.69 -28.34 6.70
C LEU A 63 -8.60 -27.36 5.96
N GLN A 64 -9.85 -27.72 5.69
CA GLN A 64 -10.73 -26.90 4.84
C GLN A 64 -10.95 -25.49 5.40
N PRO A 65 -11.25 -25.29 6.71
CA PRO A 65 -11.44 -23.95 7.27
C PRO A 65 -10.22 -23.05 7.13
N VAL A 66 -9.01 -23.63 7.14
CA VAL A 66 -7.77 -22.89 6.93
C VAL A 66 -7.68 -22.42 5.48
N LEU A 67 -7.95 -23.32 4.52
CA LEU A 67 -7.90 -22.99 3.10
C LEU A 67 -8.95 -21.94 2.72
N ASP A 68 -10.17 -22.06 3.25
CA ASP A 68 -11.25 -21.10 3.04
C ASP A 68 -10.84 -19.71 3.56
N THR A 69 -10.27 -19.65 4.77
CA THR A 69 -9.78 -18.40 5.37
C THR A 69 -8.67 -17.77 4.53
N VAL A 70 -7.74 -18.57 4.00
CA VAL A 70 -6.65 -18.08 3.13
C VAL A 70 -7.20 -17.57 1.81
N ALA A 71 -8.15 -18.29 1.19
CA ALA A 71 -8.77 -17.90 -0.06
C ALA A 71 -9.55 -16.58 0.09
N GLU A 72 -10.37 -16.45 1.14
CA GLU A 72 -11.10 -15.22 1.45
C GLU A 72 -10.15 -14.03 1.66
N ASN A 73 -9.07 -14.24 2.41
CA ASN A 73 -8.05 -13.23 2.62
C ASN A 73 -7.33 -12.82 1.33
N ALA A 74 -7.00 -13.78 0.46
CA ALA A 74 -6.39 -13.51 -0.83
C ALA A 74 -7.32 -12.70 -1.74
N ALA A 75 -8.60 -13.07 -1.81
CA ALA A 75 -9.59 -12.31 -2.57
C ALA A 75 -9.69 -10.85 -2.08
N ARG A 76 -9.78 -10.66 -0.76
CA ARG A 76 -9.86 -9.35 -0.13
C ARG A 76 -8.63 -8.48 -0.38
N LEU A 77 -7.43 -9.01 -0.15
CA LEU A 77 -6.17 -8.26 -0.30
C LEU A 77 -5.83 -7.93 -1.76
N CYS A 78 -6.29 -8.75 -2.71
CA CYS A 78 -6.07 -8.53 -4.13
C CYS A 78 -7.21 -7.77 -4.83
N ASP A 79 -8.24 -7.35 -4.09
CA ASP A 79 -9.47 -6.75 -4.64
C ASP A 79 -10.09 -7.63 -5.76
N ALA A 80 -10.06 -8.95 -5.56
CA ALA A 80 -10.56 -9.94 -6.51
C ALA A 80 -11.99 -10.37 -6.17
N SER A 81 -12.79 -10.65 -7.20
CA SER A 81 -14.16 -11.13 -7.03
C SER A 81 -14.26 -12.55 -6.51
N ASP A 82 -13.22 -13.37 -6.73
CA ASP A 82 -13.16 -14.76 -6.31
C ASP A 82 -11.69 -15.21 -6.13
N ALA A 83 -11.45 -16.17 -5.25
CA ALA A 83 -10.17 -16.84 -5.06
C ALA A 83 -10.41 -18.29 -4.63
N GLN A 84 -9.61 -19.21 -5.19
CA GLN A 84 -9.75 -20.64 -4.91
C GLN A 84 -8.38 -21.25 -4.60
N ILE A 85 -8.35 -22.16 -3.63
CA ILE A 85 -7.17 -22.98 -3.34
C ILE A 85 -7.50 -24.42 -3.72
N LEU A 86 -6.74 -24.97 -4.65
CA LEU A 86 -6.92 -26.34 -5.12
C LEU A 86 -5.84 -27.22 -4.52
N ARG A 87 -6.24 -28.32 -3.88
CA ARG A 87 -5.33 -29.33 -3.36
C ARG A 87 -5.07 -30.38 -4.45
N VAL A 88 -3.79 -30.68 -4.67
CA VAL A 88 -3.37 -31.75 -5.56
C VAL A 88 -3.42 -33.07 -4.79
N GLU A 89 -4.29 -33.98 -5.21
CA GLU A 89 -4.38 -35.33 -4.66
C GLU A 89 -4.15 -36.35 -5.78
N ALA A 90 -3.00 -37.03 -5.75
CA ALA A 90 -2.51 -37.82 -6.89
C ALA A 90 -2.50 -36.96 -8.17
N ASP A 91 -3.35 -37.27 -9.14
CA ASP A 91 -3.46 -36.57 -10.43
C ASP A 91 -4.76 -35.75 -10.55
N ILE A 92 -5.48 -35.50 -9.44
CA ILE A 92 -6.71 -34.70 -9.43
C ILE A 92 -6.56 -33.41 -8.61
N LEU A 93 -7.21 -32.35 -9.08
CA LEU A 93 -7.41 -31.12 -8.32
C LEU A 93 -8.71 -31.22 -7.55
N ARG A 94 -8.66 -31.01 -6.23
CA ARG A 94 -9.82 -30.86 -5.37
C ARG A 94 -9.90 -29.45 -4.83
N LEU A 95 -11.10 -28.88 -4.88
CA LEU A 95 -11.44 -27.67 -4.15
C LEU A 95 -11.73 -28.02 -2.69
#